data_AF-A0A3B9SRV2-F1
#
_entry.id   AF-A0A3B9SRV2-F1
#
_cell.length_a   1.000
_cell.length_b   1.000
_cell.length_c   1.000
_cell.angle_alpha   90.00
_cell.angle_beta   90.00
_cell.angle_gamma   90.00
#
_symmetry.space_group_name_H-M   'P 1'
#
loop_
_entity.id
_entity.type
_entity.pdbx_description
1 polymer ?
#
loop_
_entity_poly.entity_id
_entity_poly.type
_entity_poly.pdbx_seq_one_letter_code
_entity_poly.pdbx_strand_id
1 'polypeptide(L)'
;MMEKIIGAFEARRQFGKILHEVITKGSQFVVERHGEPVAVVVPVELYDQWKKARSEFFDRLRAVSERANLTPQEADKLANKAVGEVRAHNSSV
;
A
#
# COMPACT_ATOMS: atom_id res chain seq x y z
N MET A 1 13.85 5.02 -10.30
CA MET A 1 13.58 4.97 -8.85
C MET A 1 14.30 3.78 -8.28
N MET A 2 15.03 3.96 -7.18
CA MET A 2 15.74 2.90 -6.49
C MET A 2 15.19 2.80 -5.08
N GLU A 3 14.68 1.63 -4.73
CA GLU A 3 14.27 1.31 -3.36
C GLU A 3 15.49 0.81 -2.58
N LYS A 4 15.64 1.31 -1.36
CA LYS A 4 16.76 1.01 -0.46
C LYS A 4 16.24 0.64 0.90
N ILE A 5 16.87 -0.34 1.53
CA ILE A 5 16.57 -0.73 2.91
C ILE A 5 17.59 -0.06 3.84
N ILE A 6 17.12 0.46 4.97
CA ILE A 6 17.98 1.10 5.97
C ILE A 6 17.47 0.83 7.39
N GLY A 7 18.37 0.49 8.30
CA GLY A 7 18.01 0.32 9.71
C GLY A 7 17.65 1.66 10.38
N ALA A 8 16.68 1.66 11.30
CA ALA A 8 16.18 2.87 11.97
C ALA A 8 17.29 3.70 12.67
N PHE A 9 18.27 3.02 13.27
CA PHE A 9 19.43 3.70 13.89
C PHE A 9 20.31 4.41 12.86
N GLU A 10 20.52 3.77 11.71
CA GLU A 10 21.29 4.35 10.63
C GLU A 10 20.53 5.51 9.99
N ALA A 11 19.23 5.34 9.77
CA ALA A 11 18.35 6.38 9.23
C ALA A 11 18.37 7.65 10.09
N ARG A 12 18.31 7.51 11.42
CA ARG A 12 18.45 8.64 12.36
C ARG A 12 19.76 9.40 12.18
N ARG A 13 20.89 8.70 11.98
CA ARG A 13 22.21 9.35 11.87
C ARG A 13 22.43 10.04 10.53
N GLN A 14 21.83 9.55 9.46
CA GLN A 14 22.05 10.06 8.10
C GLN A 14 20.81 10.70 7.48
N PHE A 15 19.86 11.16 8.30
CA PHE A 15 18.55 11.62 7.81
C PHE A 15 18.65 12.73 6.76
N GLY A 16 19.56 13.70 6.93
CA GLY A 16 19.80 14.74 5.93
C GLY A 16 20.24 14.20 4.56
N LYS A 17 21.08 13.16 4.54
CA LYS A 17 21.52 12.49 3.30
C LYS A 17 20.37 11.73 2.65
N ILE A 18 19.53 11.06 3.43
CA ILE A 18 18.34 10.37 2.95
C ILE A 18 17.41 11.36 2.26
N LEU A 19 17.08 12.48 2.91
CA LEU A 19 16.23 13.52 2.33
C LEU A 19 16.84 14.08 1.04
N HIS A 20 18.15 14.33 1.02
CA HIS A 20 18.83 14.79 -0.19
C HIS A 20 18.70 13.78 -1.34
N GLU A 21 18.90 12.48 -1.10
CA GLU A 21 18.74 11.45 -2.13
C GLU A 21 17.29 11.29 -2.59
N VAL A 22 16.32 11.39 -1.68
CA VAL A 22 14.89 11.36 -2.00
C VAL A 22 14.55 12.51 -2.95
N ILE A 23 15.00 13.73 -2.64
CA ILE A 23 14.70 14.93 -3.44
C ILE A 23 15.45 14.92 -4.79
N THR A 24 16.74 14.58 -4.78
CA THR A 24 17.59 14.74 -5.98
C THR A 24 17.55 13.54 -6.92
N LYS A 25 17.32 12.33 -6.41
CA LYS A 25 17.39 11.09 -7.19
C LYS A 25 16.05 10.36 -7.29
N GLY A 26 15.02 10.83 -6.57
CA GLY A 26 13.76 10.09 -6.44
C GLY A 26 13.95 8.72 -5.79
N SER A 27 14.96 8.60 -4.91
CA SER A 27 15.18 7.37 -4.13
C SER A 27 14.04 7.17 -3.14
N GLN A 28 13.78 5.91 -2.80
CA GLN A 28 12.81 5.53 -1.77
C GLN A 28 13.53 4.69 -0.72
N PHE A 29 13.23 4.93 0.55
CA PHE A 29 13.88 4.20 1.64
C PHE A 29 12.85 3.48 2.50
N VAL A 30 12.97 2.16 2.60
CA VAL A 30 12.28 1.33 3.58
C VAL A 30 13.12 1.34 4.86
N VAL A 31 12.54 1.85 5.94
CA VAL A 31 13.17 1.89 7.26
C VAL A 31 12.79 0.65 8.03
N GLU A 32 13.78 -0.11 8.49
CA GLU A 32 13.60 -1.33 9.27
C GLU A 32 13.97 -1.16 10.74
N ARG A 33 13.30 -1.92 11.60
CA ARG A 33 13.67 -2.07 13.01
C ARG A 33 13.69 -3.56 13.35
N HIS A 34 14.85 -4.06 13.77
CA HIS A 34 15.06 -5.50 14.03
C HIS A 34 14.74 -6.40 12.82
N GLY A 35 15.00 -5.92 11.59
CA GLY A 35 14.73 -6.66 10.35
C GLY A 35 13.29 -6.54 9.83
N GLU A 36 12.40 -5.86 10.56
CA GLU A 36 11.02 -5.65 10.16
C GLU A 36 10.83 -4.25 9.57
N PRO A 37 10.21 -4.10 8.38
CA PRO A 37 9.84 -2.79 7.83
C PRO A 37 8.86 -2.04 8.74
N VAL A 38 9.19 -0.79 9.10
CA VAL A 38 8.38 0.03 10.01
C VAL A 38 7.95 1.38 9.43
N ALA A 39 8.65 1.89 8.42
CA ALA A 39 8.31 3.14 7.75
C ALA A 39 8.89 3.19 6.33
N VAL A 40 8.40 4.12 5.51
CA VAL A 40 8.98 4.42 4.19
C VAL A 40 9.18 5.92 4.06
N VAL A 41 10.33 6.34 3.54
CA VAL A 41 10.62 7.73 3.16
C VAL A 41 10.56 7.84 1.64
N VAL A 42 9.67 8.70 1.16
CA VAL A 42 9.39 8.92 -0.27
C VAL A 42 9.29 10.42 -0.57
N PRO A 43 9.40 10.83 -1.84
CA PRO A 43 9.05 12.18 -2.25
C PRO A 43 7.60 12.51 -1.88
N VAL A 44 7.33 13.75 -1.49
CA VAL A 44 5.99 14.17 -1.06
C VAL A 44 4.97 14.05 -2.20
N GLU A 45 5.42 14.29 -3.44
CA GLU A 45 4.60 14.17 -4.64
C GLU A 45 4.12 12.74 -4.86
N LEU A 46 4.98 11.75 -4.57
CA LEU A 46 4.62 10.35 -4.66
C LEU A 46 3.62 9.96 -3.57
N TYR A 47 3.84 10.44 -2.34
CA TYR A 47 2.88 10.24 -1.25
C TYR A 47 1.50 10.85 -1.58
N ASP A 48 1.46 12.03 -2.18
CA ASP A 48 0.22 12.68 -2.61
C ASP A 48 -0.49 11.90 -3.73
N GLN A 49 0.27 11.35 -4.69
CA GLN A 49 -0.29 10.48 -5.72
C GLN A 49 -0.94 9.23 -5.12
N TRP A 50 -0.30 8.59 -4.14
CA TRP A 50 -0.88 7.43 -3.45
C TRP A 50 -2.15 7.78 -2.69
N LYS A 51 -2.19 8.94 -2.01
CA LYS A 51 -3.42 9.41 -1.35
C LYS A 51 -4.56 9.62 -2.35
N LYS A 52 -4.28 10.25 -3.49
CA LYS A 52 -5.28 10.48 -4.56
C LYS A 52 -5.76 9.17 -5.16
N ALA A 53 -4.86 8.29 -5.55
CA ALA A 53 -5.19 6.97 -6.11
C ALA A 53 -6.05 6.16 -5.15
N ARG A 54 -5.74 6.19 -3.85
CA ARG A 54 -6.56 5.56 -2.82
C ARG A 54 -7.97 6.14 -2.77
N SER A 55 -8.12 7.46 -2.76
CA SER A 55 -9.44 8.12 -2.79
C SER A 55 -10.23 7.71 -4.02
N GLU A 56 -9.64 7.86 -5.21
CA GLU A 56 -10.28 7.53 -6.49
C GLU A 56 -10.70 6.05 -6.57
N PHE A 57 -9.87 5.16 -6.03
CA PHE A 57 -10.19 3.74 -5.96
C PHE A 57 -11.44 3.49 -5.11
N PHE A 58 -11.54 4.08 -3.92
CA PHE A 58 -12.71 3.94 -3.06
C PHE A 58 -13.95 4.60 -3.65
N ASP A 59 -13.79 5.74 -4.34
CA ASP A 59 -14.90 6.41 -5.03
C ASP A 59 -15.46 5.54 -6.15
N ARG A 60 -14.59 4.90 -6.94
CA ARG A 60 -15.01 3.93 -7.97
C ARG A 60 -15.70 2.72 -7.36
N LEU A 61 -15.17 2.18 -6.27
CA LEU A 61 -15.77 1.05 -5.56
C LEU A 61 -17.19 1.38 -5.05
N ARG A 62 -17.36 2.59 -4.49
CA ARG A 62 -18.65 3.09 -4.04
C ARG A 62 -19.63 3.22 -5.21
N ALA A 63 -19.20 3.83 -6.32
CA ALA A 63 -20.04 3.96 -7.51
C ALA A 63 -20.46 2.60 -8.10
N VAL A 64 -19.59 1.59 -8.04
CA VAL A 64 -19.94 0.21 -8.43
C VAL A 64 -20.93 -0.40 -7.44
N SER A 65 -20.71 -0.25 -6.14
CA SER A 65 -21.60 -0.76 -5.10
C SER A 65 -23.00 -0.16 -5.18
N GLU A 66 -23.11 1.15 -5.40
CA GLU A 66 -24.39 1.85 -5.57
C GLU A 66 -25.16 1.36 -6.81
N ARG A 67 -24.45 0.98 -7.87
CA ARG A 67 -25.05 0.41 -9.09
C ARG A 67 -25.38 -1.07 -8.97
N ALA A 68 -24.72 -1.80 -8.09
CA ALA A 68 -24.88 -3.26 -7.96
C ALA A 68 -26.29 -3.65 -7.46
N ASN A 69 -27.03 -2.71 -6.86
CA ASN A 69 -28.39 -2.91 -6.35
C ASN A 69 -28.54 -4.16 -5.45
N LEU A 70 -27.47 -4.49 -4.73
CA LEU A 70 -27.41 -5.60 -3.79
C LEU A 70 -27.69 -5.10 -2.38
N THR A 71 -28.47 -5.87 -1.64
CA THR A 71 -28.55 -5.70 -0.19
C THR A 71 -27.23 -6.09 0.47
N PRO A 72 -26.93 -5.59 1.69
CA PRO A 72 -25.74 -5.99 2.42
C PRO A 72 -25.58 -7.52 2.54
N GLN A 73 -26.67 -8.25 2.79
CA GLN A 73 -26.63 -9.72 2.90
C GLN A 73 -26.25 -10.40 1.57
N GLU A 74 -26.71 -9.88 0.44
CA GLU A 74 -26.37 -10.44 -0.88
C GLU A 74 -24.91 -10.15 -1.25
N ALA A 75 -24.42 -8.96 -0.93
CA ALA A 75 -23.01 -8.60 -1.10
C ALA A 75 -22.10 -9.49 -0.26
N ASP A 76 -22.42 -9.70 1.02
CA ASP A 76 -21.65 -10.58 1.91
C ASP A 76 -21.65 -12.03 1.43
N LYS A 77 -22.78 -12.53 0.94
CA LYS A 77 -22.89 -13.89 0.39
C LYS A 77 -22.01 -14.06 -0.85
N LEU A 78 -21.99 -13.06 -1.73
CA LEU A 78 -21.16 -13.06 -2.93
C LEU A 78 -19.67 -13.01 -2.58
N ALA A 79 -19.27 -12.12 -1.66
CA ALA A 79 -17.89 -12.00 -1.21
C ALA A 79 -17.37 -13.28 -0.55
N ASN A 80 -18.16 -13.88 0.34
CA ASN A 80 -17.78 -15.13 1.02
C ASN A 80 -17.63 -16.30 0.05
N LYS A 81 -18.49 -16.39 -0.98
CA LYS A 81 -18.36 -17.41 -2.03
C LYS A 81 -17.04 -17.24 -2.79
N ALA A 82 -16.73 -16.03 -3.25
CA ALA A 82 -15.49 -15.75 -3.99
C ALA A 82 -14.23 -16.04 -3.16
N VAL A 83 -14.20 -15.62 -1.88
CA VAL A 83 -13.08 -15.93 -0.97
C VAL A 83 -12.94 -17.44 -0.74
N GLY A 84 -14.05 -18.16 -0.61
CA GLY A 84 -14.06 -19.62 -0.47
C GLY A 84 -13.46 -20.33 -1.68
N GLU A 85 -13.79 -19.89 -2.89
CA GLU A 85 -13.26 -20.46 -4.14
C GLU A 85 -11.74 -20.28 -4.27
N VAL A 86 -11.22 -19.09 -3.95
CA VAL A 86 -9.76 -18.83 -3.96
C VAL A 86 -9.04 -19.67 -2.90
N ARG A 87 -9.61 -19.80 -1.69
CA ARG A 87 -9.02 -20.62 -0.61
C ARG A 87 -9.00 -22.10 -0.98
N ALA A 88 -10.05 -22.62 -1.60
CA ALA A 88 -10.10 -24.01 -2.08
C ALA A 88 -9.05 -24.26 -3.18
N HIS A 89 -8.87 -23.31 -4.09
CA HIS A 89 -7.87 -23.42 -5.16
C HIS A 89 -6.43 -23.42 -4.61
N ASN A 90 -6.12 -22.56 -3.64
CA ASN A 90 -4.78 -22.48 -3.04
C ASN A 90 -4.46 -23.61 -2.04
N SER A 91 -5.48 -24.35 -1.56
CA SER A 91 -5.28 -25.53 -0.70
C SER A 91 -5.07 -26.82 -1.51
N SER A 92 -5.18 -26.73 -2.84
CA SER A 92 -5.06 -27.85 -3.79
C SER A 92 -3.73 -27.86 -4.55
N VAL A 93 -2.79 -26.98 -4.17
CA VAL A 93 -1.42 -26.82 -4.72
C VAL A 93 -0.43 -26.94 -3.57
#